data_AF-A0A4Y9RDJ8-F1
#
_entry.id   AF-A0A4Y9RDJ8-F1
#
_cell.length_a   1.000
_cell.length_b   1.000
_cell.length_c   1.000
_cell.angle_alpha   90.00
_cell.angle_beta   90.00
_cell.angle_gamma   90.00
#
_symmetry.space_group_name_H-M   'P 1'
#
loop_
_entity.id
_entity.type
_entity.pdbx_description
1 polymer ?
#
loop_
_entity_poly.entity_id
_entity_poly.type
_entity_poly.pdbx_seq_one_letter_code
_entity_poly.pdbx_strand_id
1 'polypeptide(L)'
;MPLDVISLSLAALLAVVLIGVAVYAMRAKSKARRQQRQLAAIRAVLLDYFKRSGVEVAVSCFRLPDSSSFTAVVESEPMKRFRLSHIIEMTLREHVRKACGLELDKVYWRFPVKQAAQAAGATADAKPDEHSDEYINEGLEHYRHIPKPEVEELDWEQFERAAIASLPKKDEAQ
;
A
#
# COMPACT_ATOMS: atom_id res chain seq x y z
N MET A 1 12.29 2.15 -63.94
CA MET A 1 13.57 1.89 -63.24
C MET A 1 13.37 0.63 -62.41
N PRO A 2 14.12 -0.45 -62.65
CA PRO A 2 13.98 -1.66 -61.86
C PRO A 2 14.36 -1.35 -60.41
N LEU A 3 13.54 -1.77 -59.46
CA LEU A 3 13.89 -1.71 -58.05
C LEU A 3 15.11 -2.61 -57.84
N ASP A 4 16.25 -2.02 -57.48
CA ASP A 4 17.45 -2.77 -57.16
C ASP A 4 17.18 -3.74 -56.02
N VAL A 5 17.77 -4.93 -56.07
CA VAL A 5 17.64 -5.98 -55.06
C VAL A 5 17.91 -5.46 -53.64
N ILE A 6 18.81 -4.46 -53.52
CA ILE A 6 19.13 -3.75 -52.28
C ILE A 6 17.94 -2.95 -51.74
N SER A 7 17.18 -2.28 -52.61
CA SER A 7 15.99 -1.52 -52.22
C SER A 7 14.87 -2.45 -51.74
N LEU A 8 14.69 -3.58 -52.43
CA LEU A 8 13.73 -4.62 -52.05
C LEU A 8 14.10 -5.28 -50.70
N SER A 9 15.38 -5.58 -50.47
CA SER A 9 15.82 -6.18 -49.20
C SER A 9 15.71 -5.19 -48.03
N LEU A 10 16.04 -3.92 -48.23
CA LEU A 10 15.86 -2.87 -47.22
C LEU A 10 14.38 -2.68 -46.86
N ALA A 11 13.51 -2.63 -47.88
CA ALA A 11 12.06 -2.51 -47.67
C ALA A 11 11.49 -3.72 -46.91
N ALA A 12 11.95 -4.94 -47.25
CA ALA A 12 11.57 -6.15 -46.55
C ALA A 12 12.03 -6.14 -45.08
N LEU A 13 13.27 -5.72 -44.81
CA LEU A 13 13.79 -5.61 -43.44
C LEU A 13 13.01 -4.59 -42.61
N LEU A 14 12.70 -3.43 -43.20
CA LEU A 14 11.88 -2.40 -42.55
C LEU A 14 10.48 -2.93 -42.22
N ALA A 15 9.84 -3.65 -43.16
CA ALA A 15 8.54 -4.26 -42.93
C ALA A 15 8.56 -5.27 -41.77
N VAL A 16 9.59 -6.11 -41.69
CA VAL A 16 9.76 -7.08 -40.58
C VAL A 16 9.90 -6.36 -39.23
N VAL A 17 10.69 -5.28 -39.17
CA VAL A 17 10.84 -4.48 -37.94
C VAL A 17 9.51 -3.85 -37.53
N LEU A 18 8.78 -3.24 -38.48
CA LEU A 18 7.49 -2.62 -38.21
C LEU A 18 6.45 -3.64 -37.71
N ILE A 19 6.38 -4.82 -38.33
CA ILE A 19 5.51 -5.91 -37.87
C ILE A 19 5.92 -6.37 -36.47
N GLY A 20 7.22 -6.53 -36.21
CA GLY A 20 7.73 -6.90 -34.89
C GLY A 20 7.32 -5.92 -33.80
N VAL A 21 7.49 -4.61 -34.05
CA VAL A 21 7.08 -3.54 -33.13
C VAL A 21 5.57 -3.55 -32.91
N ALA A 22 4.77 -3.69 -33.98
CA ALA A 22 3.32 -3.74 -33.88
C ALA A 22 2.84 -4.93 -33.04
N VAL A 23 3.39 -6.14 -33.27
CA VAL A 23 3.07 -7.34 -32.49
C VAL A 23 3.46 -7.17 -31.02
N TYR A 24 4.64 -6.61 -30.75
CA TYR A 24 5.09 -6.32 -29.39
C TYR A 24 4.14 -5.35 -28.68
N ALA A 25 3.80 -4.23 -29.32
CA ALA A 25 2.89 -3.22 -28.77
C ALA A 25 1.48 -3.80 -28.51
N MET A 26 0.96 -4.62 -29.43
CA MET A 26 -0.32 -5.30 -29.25
C MET A 26 -0.31 -6.26 -28.05
N ARG A 27 0.77 -7.03 -27.87
CA ARG A 27 0.93 -7.93 -26.72
C ARG A 27 1.04 -7.15 -25.41
N ALA A 28 1.86 -6.10 -25.37
CA ALA A 28 2.01 -5.24 -24.20
C ALA A 28 0.66 -4.60 -23.78
N LYS A 29 -0.07 -4.03 -24.75
CA LYS A 29 -1.39 -3.43 -24.51
C LYS A 29 -2.43 -4.45 -24.04
N SER A 30 -2.42 -5.65 -24.62
CA SER A 30 -3.36 -6.72 -24.23
C SER A 30 -3.08 -7.22 -22.82
N LYS A 31 -1.80 -7.37 -22.45
CA LYS A 31 -1.39 -7.74 -21.09
C LYS A 31 -1.82 -6.69 -20.07
N ALA A 32 -1.57 -5.40 -20.37
CA ALA A 32 -1.98 -4.28 -19.51
C ALA A 32 -3.51 -4.24 -19.31
N ARG A 33 -4.27 -4.41 -20.39
CA ARG A 33 -5.75 -4.47 -20.32
C ARG A 33 -6.25 -5.64 -19.48
N ARG A 34 -5.63 -6.82 -19.61
CA ARG A 34 -5.99 -8.00 -18.79
C ARG A 34 -5.73 -7.74 -17.31
N GLN A 35 -4.59 -7.13 -16.98
CA GLN A 35 -4.25 -6.77 -15.60
C GLN A 35 -5.23 -5.73 -15.03
N GLN A 36 -5.55 -4.67 -15.77
CA GLN A 36 -6.54 -3.68 -15.33
C GLN A 36 -7.91 -4.31 -15.06
N ARG A 37 -8.37 -5.25 -15.92
CA ARG A 37 -9.63 -5.96 -15.71
C ARG A 37 -9.62 -6.79 -14.44
N GLN A 38 -8.52 -7.50 -14.16
CA GLN A 38 -8.37 -8.28 -12.94
C GLN A 38 -8.38 -7.38 -11.69
N LEU A 39 -7.64 -6.27 -11.71
CA LEU A 39 -7.64 -5.29 -10.61
C LEU A 39 -9.02 -4.67 -10.39
N ALA A 40 -9.73 -4.32 -11.46
CA ALA A 40 -11.08 -3.77 -11.38
C ALA A 40 -12.07 -4.79 -10.80
N ALA A 41 -11.96 -6.07 -11.17
CA ALA A 41 -12.80 -7.13 -10.62
C ALA A 41 -12.57 -7.32 -9.11
N ILE A 42 -11.31 -7.38 -8.66
CA ILE A 42 -10.98 -7.46 -7.23
C ILE A 42 -11.53 -6.25 -6.48
N ARG A 43 -11.29 -5.04 -7.00
CA ARG A 43 -11.80 -3.79 -6.41
C ARG A 43 -13.32 -3.81 -6.26
N ALA A 44 -14.04 -4.24 -7.30
CA ALA A 44 -15.50 -4.32 -7.27
C ALA A 44 -16.00 -5.30 -6.21
N VAL A 45 -15.38 -6.47 -6.09
CA VAL A 45 -15.73 -7.47 -5.06
C VAL A 45 -15.48 -6.94 -3.64
N LEU A 46 -14.33 -6.29 -3.42
CA LEU A 46 -14.02 -5.71 -2.11
C LEU A 46 -15.01 -4.59 -1.74
N LEU A 47 -15.32 -3.69 -2.69
CA LEU A 47 -16.32 -2.64 -2.46
C LEU A 47 -17.71 -3.23 -2.16
N ASP A 48 -18.12 -4.27 -2.88
CA ASP A 48 -19.42 -4.92 -2.64
C ASP A 48 -19.48 -5.57 -1.25
N TYR A 49 -18.40 -6.22 -0.82
CA TYR A 49 -18.29 -6.80 0.52
C TYR A 49 -18.51 -5.75 1.62
N PHE A 50 -17.82 -4.60 1.53
CA PHE A 50 -17.96 -3.54 2.53
C PHE A 50 -19.31 -2.82 2.43
N LYS A 51 -19.83 -2.63 1.22
CA LYS A 51 -21.16 -2.04 1.02
C LYS A 51 -22.26 -2.86 1.69
N ARG A 52 -22.20 -4.20 1.63
CA ARG A 52 -23.15 -5.09 2.32
C ARG A 52 -23.10 -4.98 3.86
N SER A 53 -21.95 -4.60 4.41
CA SER A 53 -21.79 -4.36 5.85
C SER A 53 -22.07 -2.91 6.27
N GLY A 54 -22.47 -2.06 5.32
CA GLY A 54 -22.82 -0.66 5.54
C GLY A 54 -21.61 0.24 5.80
N VAL A 55 -20.40 -0.19 5.45
CA VAL A 55 -19.18 0.59 5.66
C VAL A 55 -18.73 1.22 4.34
N GLU A 56 -18.55 2.53 4.35
CA GLU A 56 -17.97 3.25 3.22
C GLU A 56 -16.44 3.14 3.26
N VAL A 57 -15.85 2.64 2.18
CA VAL A 57 -14.41 2.48 2.05
C VAL A 57 -13.96 2.86 0.65
N ALA A 58 -12.74 3.37 0.54
CA ALA A 58 -12.03 3.48 -0.72
C ALA A 58 -11.07 2.29 -0.87
N VAL A 59 -11.08 1.65 -2.04
CA VAL A 59 -10.24 0.46 -2.31
C VAL A 59 -9.35 0.73 -3.52
N SER A 60 -8.05 0.54 -3.32
CA SER A 60 -7.03 0.57 -4.38
C SER A 60 -6.38 -0.80 -4.47
N CYS A 61 -6.19 -1.31 -5.69
CA CYS A 61 -5.58 -2.61 -5.93
C CYS A 61 -4.41 -2.47 -6.88
N PHE A 62 -3.33 -3.20 -6.61
CA PHE A 62 -2.18 -3.29 -7.51
C PHE A 62 -1.54 -4.67 -7.41
N ARG A 63 -0.62 -4.93 -8.33
CA ARG A 63 0.18 -6.16 -8.35
C ARG A 63 1.65 -5.76 -8.27
N LEU A 64 2.41 -6.39 -7.38
CA LEU A 64 3.84 -6.14 -7.31
C LEU A 64 4.53 -6.75 -8.56
N PRO A 65 5.61 -6.14 -9.07
CA PRO A 65 6.34 -6.64 -10.24
C PRO A 65 6.74 -8.12 -10.14
N ASP A 66 7.05 -8.58 -8.91
CA ASP A 66 7.57 -9.92 -8.64
C ASP A 66 6.53 -10.88 -8.02
N SER A 67 5.31 -10.40 -7.73
CA SER A 67 4.27 -11.24 -7.15
C SER A 67 3.34 -11.81 -8.22
N SER A 68 2.98 -13.08 -8.09
CA SER A 68 1.86 -13.68 -8.84
C SER A 68 0.50 -13.20 -8.31
N SER A 69 0.48 -12.77 -7.04
CA SER A 69 -0.69 -12.36 -6.27
C SER A 69 -0.95 -10.86 -6.35
N PHE A 70 -2.18 -10.48 -5.97
CA PHE A 70 -2.62 -9.10 -5.89
C PHE A 70 -2.56 -8.57 -4.46
N THR A 71 -2.44 -7.26 -4.35
CA THR A 71 -2.45 -6.52 -3.09
C THR A 71 -3.56 -5.48 -3.12
N ALA A 72 -4.28 -5.35 -2.00
CA ALA A 72 -5.30 -4.32 -1.83
C ALA A 72 -4.89 -3.35 -0.73
N VAL A 73 -5.29 -2.10 -0.90
CA VAL A 73 -5.23 -1.03 0.10
C VAL A 73 -6.67 -0.60 0.33
N VAL A 74 -7.11 -0.68 1.58
CA VAL A 74 -8.44 -0.28 2.03
C VAL A 74 -8.29 0.97 2.89
N GLU A 75 -8.89 2.05 2.43
CA GLU A 75 -8.97 3.34 3.09
C GLU A 75 -10.36 3.49 3.70
N SER A 76 -10.44 3.72 5.00
CA SER A 76 -11.70 3.90 5.71
C SER A 76 -11.54 4.89 6.86
N GLU A 77 -12.63 5.48 7.34
CA GLU A 77 -12.59 6.17 8.62
C GLU A 77 -12.20 5.17 9.74
N PRO A 78 -11.53 5.62 10.82
CA PRO A 78 -11.23 4.77 11.97
C PRO A 78 -12.54 4.27 12.57
N MET A 79 -12.69 2.94 12.71
CA MET A 79 -13.88 2.33 13.30
C MET A 79 -13.49 1.19 14.22
N LYS A 80 -14.20 1.02 15.34
CA LYS A 80 -14.01 -0.10 16.30
C LYS A 80 -14.03 -1.48 15.63
N ARG A 81 -14.78 -1.65 14.53
CA ARG A 81 -14.88 -2.91 13.76
C ARG A 81 -13.57 -3.31 13.07
N PHE A 82 -12.70 -2.36 12.73
CA PHE A 82 -11.41 -2.63 12.11
C PHE A 82 -10.31 -3.01 13.10
N ARG A 83 -10.61 -3.05 14.41
CA ARG A 83 -9.68 -3.53 15.45
C ARG A 83 -9.19 -4.96 15.19
N LEU A 84 -10.01 -5.80 14.55
CA LEU A 84 -9.69 -7.17 14.16
C LEU A 84 -9.48 -7.28 12.64
N SER A 85 -8.75 -6.32 12.07
CA SER A 85 -8.44 -6.23 10.64
C SER A 85 -7.85 -7.51 10.06
N HIS A 86 -7.06 -8.26 10.84
CA HIS A 86 -6.50 -9.55 10.44
C HIS A 86 -7.56 -10.63 10.16
N ILE A 87 -8.66 -10.67 10.93
CA ILE A 87 -9.77 -11.61 10.71
C ILE A 87 -10.50 -11.22 9.42
N ILE A 88 -10.77 -9.93 9.26
CA ILE A 88 -11.42 -9.39 8.07
C ILE A 88 -10.56 -9.70 6.84
N GLU A 89 -9.25 -9.51 6.92
CA GLU A 89 -8.31 -9.83 5.85
C GLU A 89 -8.43 -11.28 5.38
N MET A 90 -8.44 -12.26 6.29
CA MET A 90 -8.62 -13.68 5.91
C MET A 90 -9.92 -13.90 5.14
N THR A 91 -11.03 -13.30 5.60
CA THR A 91 -12.33 -13.44 4.93
C THR A 91 -12.38 -12.76 3.57
N LEU A 92 -11.73 -11.60 3.42
CA LEU A 92 -11.64 -10.88 2.14
C LEU A 92 -10.84 -11.68 1.12
N ARG A 93 -9.71 -12.28 1.53
CA ARG A 93 -8.90 -13.14 0.66
C ARG A 93 -9.72 -14.31 0.14
N GLU A 94 -10.47 -14.98 1.02
CA GLU A 94 -11.32 -16.10 0.62
C GLU A 94 -12.47 -15.64 -0.28
N HIS A 95 -13.08 -14.49 0.01
CA HIS A 95 -14.16 -13.94 -0.80
C HIS A 95 -13.70 -13.60 -2.22
N VAL A 96 -12.54 -12.94 -2.36
CA VAL A 96 -11.92 -12.63 -3.66
C VAL A 96 -11.55 -13.90 -4.42
N ARG A 97 -11.01 -14.91 -3.73
CA ARG A 97 -10.71 -16.21 -4.33
C ARG A 97 -11.96 -16.87 -4.90
N LYS A 98 -13.06 -16.92 -4.14
CA LYS A 98 -14.33 -17.52 -4.58
C LYS A 98 -15.01 -16.72 -5.70
N ALA A 99 -15.00 -15.39 -5.63
CA ALA A 99 -15.73 -14.55 -6.57
C ALA A 99 -14.99 -14.35 -7.90
N CYS A 100 -13.66 -14.17 -7.85
CA CYS A 100 -12.87 -13.83 -9.03
C CYS A 100 -11.94 -14.95 -9.50
N GLY A 101 -11.70 -15.98 -8.67
CA GLY A 101 -10.64 -16.97 -8.94
C GLY A 101 -9.23 -16.38 -8.90
N LEU A 102 -9.06 -15.23 -8.23
CA LEU A 102 -7.79 -14.51 -8.12
C LEU A 102 -7.29 -14.56 -6.66
N GLU A 103 -5.97 -14.53 -6.48
CA GLU A 103 -5.36 -14.56 -5.17
C GLU A 103 -4.99 -13.17 -4.67
N LEU A 104 -5.47 -12.86 -3.46
CA LEU A 104 -5.13 -11.66 -2.71
C LEU A 104 -4.14 -12.04 -1.60
N ASP A 105 -2.93 -11.46 -1.65
CA ASP A 105 -1.84 -11.81 -0.73
C ASP A 105 -1.76 -10.90 0.48
N LYS A 106 -2.02 -9.59 0.35
CA LYS A 106 -2.07 -8.68 1.50
C LYS A 106 -3.15 -7.63 1.36
N VAL A 107 -3.71 -7.25 2.50
CA VAL A 107 -4.62 -6.10 2.64
C VAL A 107 -3.97 -5.09 3.57
N TYR A 108 -3.61 -3.94 3.02
CA TYR A 108 -3.12 -2.81 3.79
C TYR A 108 -4.28 -1.92 4.20
N TRP A 109 -4.31 -1.57 5.48
CA TRP A 109 -5.32 -0.70 6.05
C TRP A 109 -4.77 0.71 6.19
N ARG A 110 -5.52 1.70 5.71
CA ARG A 110 -5.16 3.11 5.80
C ARG A 110 -6.33 3.84 6.43
N PHE A 111 -6.04 4.57 7.50
CA PHE A 111 -7.01 5.39 8.18
C PHE A 111 -6.57 6.85 8.01
N PRO A 112 -7.18 7.61 7.08
CA PRO A 112 -6.84 9.01 6.93
C PRO A 112 -7.27 9.73 8.21
N VAL A 113 -6.29 10.15 9.00
CA VAL A 113 -6.54 11.09 10.08
C VAL A 113 -6.83 12.42 9.39
N LYS A 114 -8.08 12.89 9.46
CA LYS A 114 -8.39 14.29 9.15
C LYS A 114 -7.55 15.08 10.15
N GLN A 115 -6.37 15.55 9.75
CA GLN A 115 -5.64 16.52 10.54
C GLN A 115 -6.62 17.67 10.70
N ALA A 116 -7.14 17.85 11.92
CA ALA A 116 -7.69 19.13 12.29
C ALA A 116 -6.65 20.16 11.85
N ALA A 117 -7.05 21.08 10.99
CA ALA A 117 -6.20 22.17 10.54
C ALA A 117 -5.89 23.06 11.75
N GLN A 118 -4.98 22.61 12.63
CA GLN A 118 -4.48 23.26 13.83
C GLN A 118 -3.52 22.32 14.58
N ALA A 119 -2.39 22.01 13.95
CA ALA A 119 -1.16 21.66 14.68
C ALA A 119 -0.15 22.82 14.65
N ALA A 120 -0.65 24.05 14.46
CA ALA A 120 0.03 25.30 14.72
C ALA A 120 -0.93 26.18 15.51
N GLY A 121 -0.76 26.23 16.84
CA GLY A 121 -1.60 27.02 17.74
C GLY A 121 -2.58 26.18 18.54
N ALA A 122 -2.10 25.63 19.66
CA ALA A 122 -2.98 25.13 20.70
C ALA A 122 -3.74 26.32 21.32
N THR A 123 -4.98 26.53 20.89
CA THR A 123 -6.00 27.24 21.68
C THR A 123 -7.01 26.20 22.17
N ALA A 124 -7.22 26.18 23.48
CA ALA A 124 -7.93 25.15 24.24
C ALA A 124 -9.47 25.13 24.04
N ASP A 125 -9.98 25.56 22.90
CA ASP A 125 -11.43 25.77 22.67
C ASP A 125 -11.91 25.24 21.31
N ALA A 126 -11.34 24.16 20.80
CA ALA A 126 -11.95 23.44 19.68
C ALA A 126 -12.99 22.46 20.23
N LYS A 127 -14.28 22.82 20.10
CA LYS A 127 -15.40 21.91 20.39
C LYS A 127 -15.21 20.61 19.61
N PRO A 128 -15.34 19.43 20.24
CA PRO A 128 -15.24 18.16 19.54
C PRO A 128 -16.39 18.05 18.53
N ASP A 129 -16.05 17.79 17.28
CA ASP A 129 -17.00 17.46 16.23
C ASP A 129 -17.81 16.22 16.66
N GLU A 130 -19.13 16.33 16.63
CA GLU A 130 -20.12 15.32 17.06
C GLU A 130 -20.11 14.04 16.18
N HIS A 131 -19.19 13.97 15.21
CA HIS A 131 -18.95 12.84 14.32
C HIS A 131 -17.52 12.27 14.40
N SER A 132 -16.69 12.76 15.32
CA SER A 132 -15.42 12.11 15.62
C SER A 132 -15.67 10.86 16.48
N ASP A 133 -15.30 9.67 15.96
CA ASP A 133 -15.46 8.40 16.66
C ASP A 133 -14.80 8.50 18.04
N GLU A 134 -15.58 8.21 19.09
CA GLU A 134 -15.19 8.19 20.50
C GLU A 134 -13.85 7.45 20.72
N TYR A 135 -13.55 6.46 19.86
CA TYR A 135 -12.29 5.71 19.89
C TYR A 135 -11.03 6.54 19.57
N ILE A 136 -11.11 7.48 18.62
CA ILE A 136 -9.98 8.38 18.32
C ILE A 136 -9.76 9.31 19.51
N ASN A 137 -10.85 9.79 20.11
CA ASN A 137 -10.81 10.66 21.27
C ASN A 137 -10.23 9.95 22.50
N GLU A 138 -10.61 8.69 22.75
CA GLU A 138 -10.03 7.84 23.82
C GLU A 138 -8.51 7.67 23.64
N GLY A 139 -8.06 7.41 22.40
CA GLY A 139 -6.63 7.31 22.09
C GLY A 139 -5.89 8.63 22.31
N LEU A 140 -6.44 9.75 21.83
CA LEU A 140 -5.86 11.09 21.97
C LEU A 140 -5.85 11.58 23.43
N GLU A 141 -6.84 11.22 24.23
CA GLU A 141 -6.85 11.49 25.68
C GLU A 141 -5.71 10.76 26.39
N HIS A 142 -5.43 9.52 26.00
CA HIS A 142 -4.26 8.78 26.52
C HIS A 142 -2.93 9.45 26.15
N TYR A 143 -2.82 10.04 24.95
CA TYR A 143 -1.61 10.75 24.53
C TYR A 143 -1.38 12.09 25.27
N ARG A 144 -2.40 12.70 25.87
CA ARG A 144 -2.24 13.95 26.65
C ARG A 144 -1.44 13.74 27.94
N HIS A 145 -1.49 12.54 28.50
CA HIS A 145 -0.89 12.23 29.79
C HIS A 145 0.41 11.43 29.70
N ILE A 146 0.76 10.92 28.51
CA ILE A 146 2.07 10.34 28.28
C ILE A 146 3.08 11.48 28.36
N PRO A 147 4.03 11.46 29.32
CA PRO A 147 5.14 12.41 29.32
C PRO A 147 5.81 12.29 27.97
N LYS A 148 5.78 13.37 27.16
CA LYS A 148 6.51 13.39 25.90
C LYS A 148 7.96 13.13 26.28
N PRO A 149 8.57 11.99 25.89
CA PRO A 149 9.98 11.80 26.16
C PRO A 149 10.68 12.95 25.45
N GLU A 150 11.42 13.77 26.19
CA GLU A 150 12.41 14.66 25.60
C GLU A 150 13.41 13.74 24.91
N VAL A 151 13.23 13.57 23.61
CA VAL A 151 14.21 12.91 22.76
C VAL A 151 15.33 13.93 22.60
N GLU A 152 16.25 13.96 23.56
CA GLU A 152 17.55 14.56 23.33
C GLU A 152 18.25 13.71 22.26
N GLU A 153 18.59 14.35 21.14
CA GLU A 153 19.43 13.73 20.12
C GLU A 153 20.81 13.49 20.75
N LEU A 154 21.05 12.24 21.18
CA LEU A 154 22.35 11.83 21.68
C LEU A 154 23.37 11.94 20.54
N ASP A 155 24.43 12.71 20.79
CA ASP A 155 25.55 12.83 19.86
C ASP A 155 26.20 11.47 19.63
N TRP A 156 26.68 11.23 18.40
CA TRP A 156 27.12 9.90 17.97
C TRP A 156 28.25 9.34 18.82
N GLU A 157 29.10 10.21 19.38
CA GLU A 157 30.19 9.84 20.27
C GLU A 157 29.70 9.15 21.56
N GLN A 158 28.51 9.49 22.05
CA GLN A 158 27.97 8.90 23.28
C GLN A 158 27.47 7.46 23.05
N PHE A 159 26.93 7.19 21.86
CA PHE A 159 26.54 5.84 21.46
C PHE A 159 27.75 4.91 21.34
N GLU A 160 28.84 5.37 20.73
CA GLU A 160 30.06 4.56 20.58
C GLU A 160 30.65 4.17 21.93
N ARG A 161 30.69 5.11 22.89
CA ARG A 161 31.17 4.84 24.25
C ARG A 161 30.31 3.81 24.98
N ALA A 162 28.98 3.88 24.84
CA ALA A 162 28.06 2.90 25.42
C ALA A 162 28.19 1.51 24.78
N ALA A 163 28.36 1.46 23.46
CA ALA A 163 28.57 0.21 22.74
C ALA A 163 29.88 -0.48 23.17
N ILE A 164 30.96 0.29 23.32
CA ILE A 164 32.27 -0.24 23.77
C ILE A 164 32.22 -0.70 25.24
N ALA A 165 31.51 0.02 26.11
CA ALA A 165 31.37 -0.35 27.52
C ALA A 165 30.54 -1.62 27.74
N SER A 166 29.65 -1.97 26.80
CA SER A 166 28.79 -3.16 26.87
C SER A 166 29.46 -4.46 26.42
N LEU A 167 30.71 -4.41 25.93
CA LEU A 167 31.45 -5.60 25.56
C LEU A 167 31.98 -6.31 26.83
N PRO A 168 31.61 -7.58 27.08
CA PRO A 168 32.14 -8.32 28.21
C PRO A 168 33.66 -8.43 28.09
N LYS A 169 34.38 -8.05 29.15
CA LYS A 169 35.82 -8.33 29.29
C LYS A 169 36.02 -9.82 29.06
N LYS A 170 36.69 -10.16 27.97
CA LYS A 170 37.13 -11.53 27.69
C LYS A 170 38.18 -11.85 28.75
N ASP A 171 37.78 -12.62 29.76
CA ASP A 171 38.69 -13.09 30.81
C ASP A 171 39.89 -13.78 30.15
N GLU A 172 41.07 -13.23 30.40
CA GLU A 172 42.35 -13.84 30.05
C GLU A 172 42.52 -15.09 30.91
N ALA A 173 42.51 -16.24 30.25
CA ALA A 173 42.98 -17.48 30.83
C ALA A 173 44.50 -17.45 30.97
N GLN A 174 45.00 -17.47 32.20
CA GLN A 174 46.27 -18.12 32.59
C GLN A 174 46.29 -18.39 34.09
#